data_AF-M1M1W2-F1
#
_entry.id   AF-M1M1W2-F1
#
_cell.length_a   1.000
_cell.length_b   1.000
_cell.length_c   1.000
_cell.angle_alpha   90.00
_cell.angle_beta   90.00
_cell.angle_gamma   90.00
#
_symmetry.space_group_name_H-M   'P 1'
#
loop_
_entity.id
_entity.type
_entity.pdbx_description
1 polymer ?
#
loop_
_entity_poly.entity_id
_entity_poly.type
_entity_poly.pdbx_seq_one_letter_code
_entity_poly.pdbx_strand_id
1 'polypeptide(L)'
;MKVDIMKFTYLTIAIITELFATVALKNSIGFTRLWPSLFTCFFYIVSTYFLSLTLEEIPVGIAYAIWCGVGIILVSLIGVFFFKQTLDTPAIIGIVLIVLGVVIMNVFSKVNIED
;
A
#
# COMPACT_ATOMS: atom_id res chain seq x y z
N MET A 1 3.30 24.16 4.50
CA MET A 1 4.04 23.48 5.57
C MET A 1 3.18 22.70 6.57
N LYS A 2 1.97 23.14 6.95
CA LYS A 2 1.06 22.34 7.82
C LYS A 2 0.15 21.37 7.04
N VAL A 3 -0.10 21.71 5.77
CA VAL A 3 -0.95 20.97 4.83
C VAL A 3 -0.26 19.70 4.32
N ASP A 4 1.06 19.74 4.09
CA ASP A 4 1.82 18.59 3.56
C ASP A 4 1.87 17.40 4.53
N ILE A 5 1.98 17.68 5.84
CA ILE A 5 2.09 16.65 6.90
C ILE A 5 0.78 15.88 7.08
N MET A 6 -0.37 16.54 6.98
CA MET A 6 -1.69 15.89 7.13
C MET A 6 -1.96 14.92 5.96
N LYS A 7 -1.58 15.31 4.73
CA LYS A 7 -1.74 14.49 3.52
C LYS A 7 -1.01 13.15 3.60
N PHE A 8 0.28 13.18 3.96
CA PHE A 8 1.06 11.94 4.12
C PHE A 8 0.64 11.13 5.34
N THR A 9 0.01 11.76 6.34
CA THR A 9 -0.53 11.05 7.50
C THR A 9 -1.68 10.14 7.10
N TYR A 10 -2.65 10.62 6.31
CA TYR A 10 -3.75 9.78 5.81
C TYR A 10 -3.26 8.66 4.90
N LEU A 11 -2.29 8.95 4.03
CA LEU A 11 -1.66 7.93 3.19
C LEU A 11 -0.96 6.85 4.02
N THR A 12 -0.24 7.25 5.07
CA THR A 12 0.44 6.31 5.98
C THR A 12 -0.57 5.44 6.71
N ILE A 13 -1.67 6.04 7.20
CA ILE A 13 -2.76 5.29 7.85
C ILE A 13 -3.40 4.31 6.87
N ALA A 14 -3.66 4.72 5.63
CA ALA A 14 -4.20 3.85 4.59
C ALA A 14 -3.29 2.63 4.38
N ILE A 15 -1.98 2.86 4.16
CA ILE A 15 -1.00 1.79 3.94
C ILE A 15 -0.94 0.83 5.14
N ILE A 16 -0.85 1.34 6.37
CA ILE A 16 -0.78 0.49 7.57
C ILE A 16 -2.05 -0.36 7.71
N THR A 17 -3.20 0.25 7.48
CA THR A 17 -4.51 -0.42 7.57
C THR A 17 -4.64 -1.49 6.49
N GLU A 18 -4.24 -1.19 5.26
CA GLU A 18 -4.16 -2.17 4.17
C GLU A 18 -3.24 -3.34 4.51
N LEU A 19 -2.12 -3.06 5.17
CA LEU A 19 -1.16 -4.06 5.59
C LEU A 19 -1.82 -5.08 6.51
N PHE A 20 -2.54 -4.61 7.53
CA PHE A 20 -3.32 -5.47 8.42
C PHE A 20 -4.42 -6.23 7.66
N ALA A 21 -5.09 -5.58 6.72
CA ALA A 21 -6.08 -6.22 5.86
C ALA A 21 -5.46 -7.38 5.06
N THR A 22 -4.28 -7.17 4.46
CA THR A 22 -3.56 -8.15 3.65
C THR A 22 -3.10 -9.35 4.49
N VAL A 23 -2.60 -9.09 5.70
CA VAL A 23 -2.21 -10.15 6.64
C VAL A 23 -3.43 -10.95 7.11
N ALA A 24 -4.53 -10.27 7.44
CA ALA A 24 -5.78 -10.93 7.82
C ALA A 24 -6.35 -11.75 6.65
N LEU A 25 -6.25 -11.23 5.41
CA LEU A 25 -6.71 -11.90 4.20
C LEU A 25 -5.97 -13.22 4.00
N LYS A 26 -4.64 -13.21 4.11
CA LYS A 26 -3.83 -14.43 4.02
C LYS A 26 -4.22 -15.45 5.09
N ASN A 27 -4.54 -15.00 6.30
CA ASN A 27 -4.98 -15.85 7.41
C ASN A 27 -6.45 -16.32 7.30
N SER A 28 -7.27 -15.70 6.45
CA SER A 28 -8.68 -16.08 6.24
C SER A 28 -8.85 -17.41 5.50
N ILE A 29 -7.77 -17.92 4.87
CA ILE A 29 -7.79 -19.13 4.01
C ILE A 29 -8.92 -19.02 2.98
N GLY A 30 -8.90 -17.96 2.18
CA GLY A 30 -9.94 -17.71 1.16
C GLY A 30 -11.32 -17.46 1.76
N PHE A 31 -11.39 -16.70 2.85
CA PHE A 31 -12.63 -16.37 3.59
C PHE A 31 -13.30 -17.50 4.37
N THR A 32 -12.68 -18.68 4.47
CA THR A 32 -13.23 -19.83 5.22
C THR A 32 -13.33 -19.55 6.73
N ARG A 33 -12.50 -18.66 7.28
CA ARG A 33 -12.54 -18.28 8.71
C ARG A 33 -13.25 -16.94 8.92
N LEU A 34 -14.41 -16.97 9.58
CA LEU A 34 -15.27 -15.81 9.85
C LEU A 34 -14.53 -14.61 10.47
N TRP A 35 -13.75 -14.82 11.54
CA TRP A 35 -13.09 -13.72 12.25
C TRP A 35 -12.05 -12.99 11.37
N PRO A 36 -11.03 -13.65 10.78
CA PRO A 36 -10.12 -13.00 9.85
C PRO A 36 -10.81 -12.35 8.64
N SER A 37 -11.89 -12.94 8.11
CA SER A 37 -12.66 -12.38 7.00
C SER A 37 -13.29 -11.03 7.35
N LEU A 38 -13.90 -10.92 8.54
CA LEU A 38 -14.47 -9.69 9.06
C LEU A 38 -13.41 -8.59 9.22
N PHE A 39 -12.26 -8.93 9.83
CA PHE A 39 -11.15 -8.00 9.97
C PHE A 39 -10.62 -7.53 8.62
N THR A 40 -10.45 -8.45 7.67
CA THR A 40 -10.00 -8.14 6.31
C THR A 40 -10.91 -7.10 5.66
N CYS A 41 -12.22 -7.35 5.68
CA CYS A 41 -13.20 -6.44 5.07
C CYS A 41 -13.19 -5.07 5.76
N PHE A 42 -13.20 -5.05 7.09
CA PHE A 42 -13.16 -3.82 7.87
C PHE A 42 -11.91 -2.97 7.55
N PHE A 43 -10.72 -3.58 7.60
CA PHE A 43 -9.47 -2.86 7.33
C PHE A 43 -9.35 -2.41 5.87
N TYR A 44 -9.85 -3.19 4.89
CA TYR A 44 -9.88 -2.74 3.50
C TYR A 44 -10.78 -1.53 3.29
N ILE A 45 -11.96 -1.52 3.92
CA ILE A 45 -12.88 -0.37 3.85
C ILE A 45 -12.21 0.87 4.44
N VAL A 46 -11.61 0.75 5.62
CA VAL A 46 -10.91 1.86 6.29
C VAL A 46 -9.74 2.34 5.43
N SER A 47 -8.92 1.43 4.90
CA SER A 47 -7.78 1.78 4.05
C SER A 47 -8.21 2.55 2.81
N THR A 48 -9.22 2.04 2.11
CA THR A 48 -9.72 2.66 0.88
C THR A 48 -10.35 4.02 1.15
N TYR A 49 -11.01 4.20 2.30
CA TYR A 49 -11.55 5.48 2.73
C TYR A 49 -10.45 6.52 2.96
N PHE A 50 -9.39 6.18 3.70
CA PHE A 50 -8.25 7.10 3.90
C PHE A 50 -7.48 7.38 2.61
N LEU A 51 -7.39 6.39 1.72
CA LEU A 51 -6.82 6.60 0.39
C LEU A 51 -7.66 7.61 -0.41
N SER A 52 -9.00 7.47 -0.41
CA SER A 52 -9.90 8.43 -1.05
C SER A 52 -9.67 9.86 -0.55
N LEU A 53 -9.53 10.05 0.76
CA LEU A 53 -9.23 11.35 1.36
C LEU A 53 -7.87 11.90 0.91
N THR A 54 -6.89 11.03 0.68
CA THR A 54 -5.58 11.42 0.17
C THR A 54 -5.65 11.87 -1.28
N LEU A 55 -6.51 11.23 -2.09
CA LEU A 55 -6.68 11.54 -3.51
C LEU A 55 -7.37 12.88 -3.78
N GLU A 56 -8.13 13.43 -2.82
CA GLU A 56 -8.67 14.78 -2.91
C GLU A 56 -7.57 15.86 -2.87
N GLU A 57 -6.41 15.54 -2.30
CA GLU A 57 -5.35 16.51 -2.00
C GLU A 57 -4.02 16.26 -2.72
N ILE A 58 -3.82 15.07 -3.31
CA ILE A 58 -2.63 14.65 -4.05
C ILE A 58 -3.05 14.11 -5.42
N PRO A 59 -2.33 14.44 -6.51
CA PRO A 59 -2.56 13.82 -7.82
C PRO A 59 -2.58 12.30 -7.71
N VAL A 60 -3.61 11.69 -8.31
CA VAL A 60 -3.87 10.24 -8.24
C VAL A 60 -2.62 9.42 -8.59
N GLY A 61 -1.88 9.83 -9.63
CA GLY A 61 -0.65 9.14 -10.04
C GLY A 61 0.44 9.10 -8.95
N ILE A 62 0.63 10.17 -8.19
CA ILE A 62 1.63 10.23 -7.12
C ILE A 62 1.18 9.41 -5.92
N ALA A 63 -0.08 9.55 -5.52
CA ALA A 63 -0.65 8.81 -4.39
C ALA A 63 -0.57 7.29 -4.63
N TYR A 64 -0.99 6.82 -5.82
CA TYR A 64 -0.90 5.40 -6.19
C TYR A 64 0.54 4.91 -6.29
N ALA A 65 1.48 5.73 -6.79
CA ALA A 65 2.89 5.33 -6.85
C ALA A 65 3.44 5.06 -5.44
N ILE A 66 3.21 5.98 -4.49
CA ILE A 66 3.67 5.81 -3.11
C ILE A 66 2.96 4.63 -2.45
N TRP A 67 1.64 4.54 -2.61
CA TRP A 67 0.82 3.47 -2.04
C TRP A 67 1.32 2.09 -2.48
N CYS A 68 1.49 1.87 -3.79
CA CYS A 68 2.02 0.62 -4.33
C CYS A 68 3.47 0.35 -3.90
N GLY A 69 4.33 1.38 -3.90
CA GLY A 69 5.75 1.23 -3.56
C GLY A 69 6.00 0.88 -2.10
N VAL A 70 5.34 1.58 -1.17
CA VAL A 70 5.45 1.28 0.25
C VAL A 70 4.73 -0.03 0.58
N GLY A 71 3.55 -0.24 -0.02
CA GLY A 71 2.76 -1.47 0.15
C GLY A 71 3.56 -2.72 -0.22
N ILE A 72 4.20 -2.76 -1.39
CA ILE A 72 4.96 -3.95 -1.82
C ILE A 72 6.16 -4.24 -0.91
N ILE A 73 6.87 -3.21 -0.44
CA ILE A 73 8.01 -3.36 0.47
C ILE A 73 7.55 -3.97 1.79
N LEU A 74 6.50 -3.40 2.39
CA LEU A 74 5.98 -3.86 3.68
C LEU A 74 5.36 -5.25 3.59
N VAL A 75 4.55 -5.54 2.56
CA VAL A 75 3.96 -6.87 2.35
C VAL A 75 5.04 -7.91 2.11
N SER A 76 6.10 -7.57 1.35
CA SER A 76 7.24 -8.47 1.13
C SER A 76 8.01 -8.75 2.42
N LEU A 77 8.25 -7.72 3.26
CA LEU A 77 8.85 -7.89 4.58
C LEU A 77 8.00 -8.82 5.45
N ILE A 78 6.68 -8.62 5.50
CA ILE A 78 5.79 -9.51 6.25
C ILE A 78 5.79 -10.93 5.68
N GLY A 79 5.81 -11.08 4.35
CA GLY A 79 5.96 -12.35 3.65
C GLY A 79 7.16 -13.15 4.18
N VAL A 80 8.31 -12.50 4.27
CA VAL A 80 9.55 -13.11 4.75
C VAL A 80 9.52 -13.41 6.25
N PHE A 81 9.14 -12.43 7.08
CA PHE A 81 9.25 -12.56 8.54
C PHE A 81 8.09 -13.36 9.16
N PHE A 82 6.87 -13.12 8.71
CA PHE A 82 5.66 -13.66 9.34
C PHE A 82 5.19 -14.94 8.66
N PHE A 83 5.26 -14.99 7.33
CA PHE A 83 4.87 -16.17 6.56
C PHE A 83 6.03 -17.09 6.21
N LYS A 84 7.27 -16.74 6.59
CA LYS A 84 8.50 -17.48 6.27
C LYS A 84 8.62 -17.83 4.78
N GLN A 85 8.09 -16.96 3.92
CA GLN A 85 8.20 -17.12 2.48
C GLN A 85 9.63 -16.81 2.04
N THR A 86 10.21 -17.72 1.28
CA THR A 86 11.48 -17.48 0.58
C THR A 86 11.19 -16.64 -0.65
N LEU A 87 11.75 -15.42 -0.70
CA LEU A 87 11.79 -14.64 -1.93
C LEU A 87 12.78 -15.29 -2.89
N ASP A 88 12.29 -15.76 -4.03
CA ASP A 88 13.11 -16.24 -5.12
C ASP A 88 13.79 -15.07 -5.85
N THR A 89 14.93 -15.34 -6.51
CA THR A 89 15.70 -14.32 -7.22
C THR A 89 14.86 -13.50 -8.21
N PRO A 90 13.93 -14.10 -8.99
CA PRO A 90 13.00 -13.35 -9.83
C PRO A 90 12.08 -12.39 -9.05
N ALA A 91 11.52 -12.80 -7.90
CA ALA A 91 10.68 -11.92 -7.09
C ALA A 91 11.45 -10.70 -6.57
N ILE A 92 12.72 -10.89 -6.17
CA ILE A 92 13.58 -9.79 -5.72
C ILE A 92 13.80 -8.78 -6.87
N ILE A 93 14.11 -9.27 -8.08
CA ILE A 93 14.27 -8.41 -9.26
C ILE A 93 12.97 -7.65 -9.56
N GLY A 94 11.82 -8.32 -9.48
CA GLY A 94 10.51 -7.71 -9.66
C GLY A 94 10.24 -6.59 -8.65
N ILE A 95 10.50 -6.82 -7.37
CA ILE A 95 10.34 -5.82 -6.32
C ILE A 95 11.24 -4.61 -6.58
N VAL A 96 12.51 -4.83 -6.97
CA VAL A 96 13.44 -3.75 -7.30
C VAL A 96 12.94 -2.91 -8.49
N LEU A 97 12.39 -3.54 -9.52
CA LEU A 97 11.80 -2.84 -10.67
C LEU A 97 10.56 -2.02 -10.29
N ILE A 98 9.69 -2.56 -9.43
CA ILE A 98 8.52 -1.82 -8.92
C ILE A 98 8.99 -0.59 -8.14
N VAL A 99 9.95 -0.75 -7.24
CA VAL A 99 10.50 0.36 -6.45
C VAL A 99 11.15 1.40 -7.36
N LEU A 100 11.91 0.99 -8.37
CA LEU A 100 12.48 1.90 -9.36
C LEU A 100 11.38 2.67 -10.12
N GLY A 101 10.32 1.99 -10.55
CA GLY A 101 9.18 2.63 -11.21
C GLY A 101 8.52 3.69 -10.32
N VAL A 102 8.35 3.39 -9.03
CA VAL A 102 7.80 4.33 -8.05
C VAL A 102 8.72 5.53 -7.84
N VAL A 103 10.03 5.31 -7.71
CA VAL A 103 11.02 6.40 -7.58
C VAL A 103 10.99 7.30 -8.82
N ILE A 104 10.91 6.73 -10.02
CA ILE A 104 10.80 7.51 -11.26
C ILE A 104 9.52 8.35 -11.25
N MET A 105 8.39 7.72 -10.91
CA MET A 105 7.09 8.40 -10.83
C MET A 105 7.07 9.50 -9.77
N ASN A 106 7.74 9.33 -8.64
CA ASN A 106 7.74 10.30 -7.57
C ASN A 106 8.72 11.47 -7.80
N VAL A 107 9.91 11.18 -8.34
CA VAL A 107 11.01 12.15 -8.46
C VAL A 107 10.98 12.88 -9.80
N PHE A 108 10.66 12.18 -10.89
CA PHE A 108 10.75 12.73 -12.25
C PHE A 108 9.40 13.14 -12.83
N SER A 109 8.30 12.58 -12.33
CA SER A 109 6.98 12.86 -12.88
C SER A 109 6.42 14.18 -12.37
N LYS A 110 6.25 15.14 -13.27
CA LYS A 110 5.47 16.38 -13.06
C LYS A 110 4.07 16.21 -13.63
N VAL A 111 3.35 15.18 -13.17
CA VAL A 111 1.94 15.02 -13.53
C VAL A 111 1.19 16.20 -12.90
N ASN A 112 1.00 17.25 -13.68
CA ASN A 112 0.15 18.37 -13.35
C ASN A 112 -1.30 17.92 -13.51
N ILE A 113 -2.13 18.30 -12.56
CA ILE A 113 -3.58 18.27 -12.72
C ILE A 113 -3.86 19.35 -13.77
N GLU A 114 -4.24 18.97 -14.99
CA GLU A 114 -4.93 19.90 -15.88
C GLU A 114 -6.27 20.23 -15.20
N ASP A 115 -6.50 21.54 -14.99
CA ASP A 115 -7.70 22.12 -14.37
C ASP A 115 -9.01 21.67 -15.03
#